data_AF-A0AAP8SVC7-F1
#
_entry.id   AF-A0AAP8SVC7-F1
#
_cell.length_a   1.000
_cell.length_b   1.000
_cell.length_c   1.000
_cell.angle_alpha   90.00
_cell.angle_beta   90.00
_cell.angle_gamma   90.00
#
_symmetry.space_group_name_H-M   'P 1'
#
loop_
_entity.id
_entity.type
_entity.pdbx_description
1 polymer ?
#
loop_
_entity_poly.entity_id
_entity_poly.type
_entity_poly.pdbx_seq_one_letter_code
_entity_poly.pdbx_strand_id
1 'polypeptide(L)'
;MKKLLIATAIAATMASSFASAQTPVMFSTIDMNAPQDSSVQGVRLSVLHGKTSEIKGVDVSLLGMSETDRTTGLNLNLFFGANKVNQEMKGLSWGWFNWNTGKSTGVNLGLANITHNVEGLNWSAVNFSDGQTMADVGLVSLSNKSNIQVGIFNKTKNIDGVQIGLINCADNGFFKCFPIVNFAK
;
A
#
# COMPACT_ATOMS: atom_id res chain seq x y z
N MET A 1 21.17 -52.89 9.04
CA MET A 1 20.33 -51.82 9.64
C MET A 1 21.02 -50.46 9.70
N LYS A 2 22.25 -50.34 10.23
CA LYS A 2 22.97 -49.03 10.32
C LYS A 2 23.27 -48.35 8.96
N LYS A 3 23.57 -49.11 7.90
CA LYS A 3 23.84 -48.55 6.56
C LYS A 3 22.59 -48.03 5.83
N LEU A 4 21.41 -48.56 6.16
CA LEU A 4 20.13 -48.14 5.57
C LEU A 4 19.65 -46.82 6.18
N LEU A 5 19.87 -46.63 7.48
CA LEU A 5 19.54 -45.40 8.23
C LEU A 5 20.34 -44.17 7.76
N ILE A 6 21.61 -44.38 7.38
CA ILE A 6 22.47 -43.30 6.87
C ILE A 6 22.04 -42.87 5.47
N ALA A 7 21.63 -43.80 4.60
CA ALA A 7 21.15 -43.50 3.26
C ALA A 7 19.84 -42.70 3.27
N THR A 8 18.91 -43.01 4.18
CA THR A 8 17.67 -42.23 4.37
C THR A 8 17.92 -40.84 4.95
N ALA A 9 18.91 -40.68 5.83
CA ALA A 9 19.26 -39.37 6.40
C ALA A 9 19.88 -38.43 5.36
N ILE A 10 20.68 -38.96 4.42
CA ILE A 10 21.29 -38.18 3.33
C ILE A 10 20.24 -37.82 2.26
N ALA A 11 19.30 -38.72 1.95
CA ALA A 11 18.19 -38.40 1.04
C ALA A 11 17.24 -37.33 1.62
N ALA A 12 17.02 -37.34 2.94
CA ALA A 12 16.20 -36.34 3.62
C ALA A 12 16.87 -34.95 3.70
N THR A 13 18.20 -34.88 3.80
CA THR A 13 18.92 -33.60 3.75
C THR A 13 19.03 -33.05 2.32
N MET A 14 19.11 -33.90 1.29
CA MET A 14 19.04 -33.44 -0.11
C MET A 14 17.63 -32.96 -0.53
N ALA A 15 16.58 -33.39 0.16
CA ALA A 15 15.23 -32.85 -0.02
C ALA A 15 15.01 -31.48 0.68
N SER A 16 15.96 -31.03 1.51
CA SER A 16 15.86 -29.76 2.25
C SER A 16 16.51 -28.57 1.52
N SER A 17 17.04 -28.79 0.31
CA SER A 17 17.63 -27.75 -0.54
C SER A 17 16.67 -27.21 -1.61
N PHE A 18 15.36 -27.27 -1.39
CA PHE A 18 14.44 -26.31 -2.02
C PHE A 18 14.64 -24.95 -1.33
N ALA A 19 15.81 -24.34 -1.54
CA ALA A 19 15.89 -22.90 -1.47
C ALA A 19 14.87 -22.40 -2.49
N SER A 20 13.72 -21.90 -2.01
CA SER A 20 12.71 -21.24 -2.83
C SER A 20 13.45 -20.34 -3.80
N ALA A 21 13.44 -20.67 -5.10
CA ALA A 21 14.00 -19.81 -6.11
C ALA A 21 13.22 -18.50 -6.01
N GLN A 22 13.85 -17.47 -5.44
CA GLN A 22 13.20 -16.18 -5.25
C GLN A 22 13.12 -15.55 -6.64
N THR A 23 11.91 -15.32 -7.13
CA THR A 23 11.69 -14.74 -8.46
C THR A 23 12.23 -13.31 -8.50
N PRO A 24 13.37 -13.05 -9.17
CA PRO A 24 14.01 -11.74 -9.12
C PRO A 24 13.37 -10.76 -10.11
N VAL A 25 12.79 -11.29 -11.19
CA VAL A 25 12.09 -10.52 -12.21
C VAL A 25 10.82 -11.25 -12.59
N MET A 26 9.70 -10.51 -12.67
CA MET A 26 8.42 -11.04 -13.12
C MET A 26 7.78 -10.09 -14.13
N PHE A 27 7.22 -10.67 -15.19
CA PHE A 27 6.28 -9.99 -16.07
C PHE A 27 4.86 -10.43 -15.73
N SER A 28 3.93 -9.48 -15.67
CA SER A 28 2.53 -9.75 -15.39
C SER A 28 1.61 -9.06 -16.39
N THR A 29 0.55 -9.76 -16.76
CA THR A 29 -0.59 -9.22 -17.50
C THR A 29 -1.84 -10.00 -17.14
N ILE A 30 -2.95 -9.74 -17.84
CA ILE A 30 -4.26 -10.36 -17.61
C ILE A 30 -4.11 -11.87 -17.43
N ASP A 31 -4.41 -12.33 -16.21
CA ASP A 31 -4.41 -13.73 -15.79
C ASP A 31 -3.11 -14.51 -16.07
N MET A 32 -1.98 -13.80 -16.19
CA MET A 32 -0.70 -14.42 -16.52
C MET A 32 0.46 -13.74 -15.79
N ASN A 33 1.26 -14.56 -15.10
CA ASN A 33 2.57 -14.18 -14.57
C ASN A 33 3.66 -15.03 -15.24
N ALA A 34 4.79 -14.41 -15.54
CA ALA A 34 5.98 -15.07 -16.05
C ALA A 34 7.22 -14.63 -15.25
N PRO A 35 7.85 -15.51 -14.45
CA PRO A 35 7.43 -16.88 -14.17
C PRO A 35 6.13 -16.95 -13.33
N GLN A 36 5.52 -18.13 -13.29
CA GLN A 36 4.29 -18.40 -12.54
C GLN A 36 4.60 -18.59 -11.06
N ASP A 37 4.84 -17.48 -10.37
CA ASP A 37 5.11 -17.44 -8.93
C ASP A 37 4.15 -16.48 -8.20
N SER A 38 4.01 -16.69 -6.89
CA SER A 38 3.18 -15.86 -6.02
C SER A 38 3.98 -14.80 -5.25
N SER A 39 5.30 -14.79 -5.35
CA SER A 39 6.19 -13.85 -4.65
C SER A 39 7.31 -13.37 -5.57
N VAL A 40 7.61 -12.08 -5.54
CA VAL A 40 8.72 -11.46 -6.29
C VAL A 40 9.67 -10.77 -5.31
N GLN A 41 10.96 -11.06 -5.42
CA GLN A 41 12.02 -10.40 -4.66
C GLN A 41 12.98 -9.69 -5.62
N GLY A 42 12.53 -8.56 -6.14
CA GLY A 42 13.24 -7.81 -7.15
C GLY A 42 12.28 -6.90 -7.90
N VAL A 43 12.09 -7.12 -9.20
CA VAL A 43 11.31 -6.23 -10.06
C VAL A 43 10.13 -6.94 -10.71
N ARG A 44 8.93 -6.37 -10.63
CA ARG A 44 7.79 -6.79 -11.44
C ARG A 44 7.41 -5.70 -12.44
N LEU A 45 7.16 -6.09 -13.68
CA LEU A 45 6.56 -5.26 -14.71
C LEU A 45 5.16 -5.79 -15.03
N SER A 46 4.13 -5.03 -14.68
CA SER A 46 2.74 -5.28 -15.06
C SER A 46 2.35 -4.40 -16.24
N VAL A 47 1.63 -4.95 -17.22
CA VAL A 47 1.08 -4.15 -18.33
C VAL A 47 -0.37 -3.78 -18.04
N LEU A 48 -1.29 -4.75 -18.04
CA LEU A 48 -2.74 -4.52 -17.96
C LEU A 48 -3.36 -4.82 -16.59
N HIS A 49 -3.07 -6.01 -16.09
CA HIS A 49 -3.45 -6.43 -14.74
C HIS A 49 -2.37 -7.36 -14.23
N GLY A 50 -1.78 -7.07 -13.07
CA GLY A 50 -0.75 -7.93 -12.49
C GLY A 50 -1.14 -8.31 -11.07
N LYS A 51 -1.32 -9.60 -10.81
CA LYS A 51 -1.76 -10.12 -9.52
C LYS A 51 -0.73 -11.07 -8.92
N THR A 52 -0.22 -10.73 -7.75
CA THR A 52 0.83 -11.51 -7.05
C THR A 52 0.65 -11.33 -5.55
N SER A 53 0.88 -12.36 -4.72
CA SER A 53 0.66 -12.23 -3.28
C SER A 53 1.66 -11.28 -2.60
N GLU A 54 2.96 -11.44 -2.88
CA GLU A 54 4.00 -10.64 -2.22
C GLU A 54 4.99 -10.04 -3.22
N ILE A 55 5.35 -8.77 -3.03
CA ILE A 55 6.47 -8.13 -3.72
C ILE A 55 7.40 -7.48 -2.71
N LYS A 56 8.69 -7.80 -2.79
CA LYS A 56 9.77 -7.13 -2.08
C LYS A 56 10.72 -6.54 -3.11
N GLY A 57 10.62 -5.22 -3.33
CA GLY A 57 11.42 -4.53 -4.34
C GLY A 57 10.61 -3.48 -5.10
N VAL A 58 10.62 -3.53 -6.43
CA VAL A 58 10.01 -2.52 -7.30
C VAL A 58 8.92 -3.17 -8.16
N ASP A 59 7.69 -2.68 -8.02
CA ASP A 59 6.58 -3.05 -8.87
C ASP A 59 6.23 -1.88 -9.80
N VAL A 60 6.33 -2.10 -11.10
CA VAL A 60 6.02 -1.09 -12.12
C VAL A 60 4.81 -1.56 -12.91
N SER A 61 3.73 -0.79 -12.91
CA SER A 61 2.56 -1.01 -13.74
C SER A 61 2.51 0.02 -14.85
N LEU A 62 2.44 -0.41 -16.11
CA LEU A 62 2.36 0.50 -17.25
C LEU A 62 0.94 1.05 -17.43
N LEU A 63 -0.05 0.19 -17.63
CA LEU A 63 -1.40 0.55 -18.08
C LEU A 63 -2.47 -0.33 -17.43
N GLY A 64 -2.88 -0.02 -16.21
CA GLY A 64 -3.96 -0.74 -15.55
C GLY A 64 -3.67 -1.04 -14.09
N MET A 65 -4.15 -2.19 -13.61
CA MET A 65 -4.15 -2.47 -12.17
C MET A 65 -2.97 -3.37 -11.75
N SER A 66 -2.20 -2.91 -10.78
CA SER A 66 -1.34 -3.80 -9.98
C SER A 66 -2.13 -4.21 -8.74
N GLU A 67 -2.34 -5.51 -8.53
CA GLU A 67 -2.93 -6.07 -7.31
C GLU A 67 -1.90 -6.92 -6.55
N THR A 68 -1.69 -6.61 -5.28
CA THR A 68 -0.90 -7.44 -4.37
C THR A 68 -1.55 -7.58 -3.00
N ASP A 69 -1.19 -8.61 -2.25
CA ASP A 69 -1.57 -8.67 -0.84
C ASP A 69 -0.59 -7.86 0.02
N ARG A 70 0.71 -8.03 -0.24
CA ARG A 70 1.78 -7.34 0.47
C ARG A 70 2.83 -6.78 -0.47
N THR A 71 3.17 -5.52 -0.30
CA THR A 71 4.27 -4.87 -1.03
C THR A 71 5.22 -4.22 -0.04
N THR A 72 6.52 -4.53 -0.17
CA THR A 72 7.61 -3.85 0.55
C THR A 72 8.59 -3.27 -0.46
N GLY A 73 8.56 -1.95 -0.64
CA GLY A 73 9.45 -1.22 -1.55
C GLY A 73 8.70 -0.13 -2.33
N LEU A 74 8.89 -0.13 -3.66
CA LEU A 74 8.30 0.85 -4.56
C LEU A 74 7.19 0.20 -5.38
N ASN A 75 6.05 0.87 -5.50
CA ASN A 75 4.95 0.44 -6.36
C ASN A 75 4.49 1.65 -7.19
N LEU A 76 4.73 1.59 -8.50
CA LEU A 76 4.74 2.75 -9.40
C LEU A 76 3.83 2.48 -10.61
N ASN A 77 2.89 3.38 -10.89
CA ASN A 77 1.97 3.28 -12.03
C ASN A 77 2.24 4.36 -13.09
N LEU A 78 2.99 4.04 -14.16
CA LEU A 78 3.58 5.02 -15.08
C LEU A 78 2.58 5.81 -15.95
N PHE A 79 1.64 5.12 -16.60
CA PHE A 79 0.60 5.75 -17.39
C PHE A 79 -0.71 5.66 -16.62
N PHE A 80 -1.82 5.24 -17.22
CA PHE A 80 -3.10 5.20 -16.51
C PHE A 80 -3.29 3.88 -15.74
N GLY A 81 -3.68 3.97 -14.48
CA GLY A 81 -3.94 2.76 -13.70
C GLY A 81 -4.06 2.95 -12.19
N ALA A 82 -4.10 1.81 -11.51
CA ALA A 82 -4.33 1.76 -10.08
C ALA A 82 -3.38 0.77 -9.41
N ASN A 83 -2.98 1.08 -8.18
CA ASN A 83 -2.29 0.15 -7.31
C ASN A 83 -3.26 -0.30 -6.23
N LYS A 84 -3.42 -1.61 -6.06
CA LYS A 84 -4.28 -2.20 -5.04
C LYS A 84 -3.45 -3.11 -4.14
N VAL A 85 -3.38 -2.77 -2.86
CA VAL A 85 -2.67 -3.57 -1.85
C VAL A 85 -3.65 -4.02 -0.78
N ASN A 86 -3.92 -5.33 -0.73
CA ASN A 86 -5.02 -5.85 0.09
C ASN A 86 -4.72 -5.84 1.60
N GLN A 87 -3.46 -6.06 2.00
CA GLN A 87 -3.10 -6.27 3.41
C GLN A 87 -2.04 -5.29 3.92
N GLU A 88 -0.88 -5.21 3.28
CA GLU A 88 0.23 -4.39 3.80
C GLU A 88 1.06 -3.74 2.69
N MET A 89 1.10 -2.41 2.67
CA MET A 89 2.03 -1.62 1.87
C MET A 89 3.12 -1.06 2.81
N LYS A 90 4.39 -1.33 2.52
CA LYS A 90 5.55 -0.71 3.18
C LYS A 90 6.43 -0.03 2.14
N GLY A 91 6.61 1.28 2.22
CA GLY A 91 7.48 2.03 1.31
C GLY A 91 6.74 3.15 0.57
N LEU A 92 6.90 3.24 -0.75
CA LEU A 92 6.30 4.29 -1.57
C LEU A 92 5.38 3.68 -2.61
N SER A 93 4.11 4.10 -2.60
CA SER A 93 3.14 3.81 -3.65
C SER A 93 2.82 5.08 -4.42
N TRP A 94 3.06 5.09 -5.72
CA TRP A 94 2.66 6.15 -6.63
C TRP A 94 1.77 5.60 -7.73
N GLY A 95 0.61 6.22 -7.90
CA GLY A 95 -0.30 5.92 -9.01
C GLY A 95 -1.51 6.84 -9.03
N TRP A 96 -2.27 6.82 -10.12
CA TRP A 96 -3.46 7.68 -10.23
C TRP A 96 -4.47 7.36 -9.14
N PHE A 97 -4.66 6.07 -8.88
CA PHE A 97 -5.51 5.56 -7.80
C PHE A 97 -4.73 4.56 -6.96
N ASN A 98 -4.52 4.86 -5.68
CA ASN A 98 -3.97 3.88 -4.73
C ASN A 98 -5.11 3.37 -3.85
N TRP A 99 -5.32 2.05 -3.82
CA TRP A 99 -6.34 1.37 -3.05
C TRP A 99 -5.69 0.40 -2.06
N ASN A 100 -5.44 0.86 -0.84
CA ASN A 100 -4.78 0.06 0.20
C ASN A 100 -5.78 -0.30 1.30
N THR A 101 -6.36 -1.50 1.24
CA THR A 101 -7.44 -1.91 2.17
C THR A 101 -6.93 -2.32 3.56
N GLY A 102 -5.61 -2.47 3.73
CA GLY A 102 -5.00 -2.83 4.99
C GLY A 102 -4.15 -1.71 5.59
N LYS A 103 -2.93 -2.04 5.99
CA LYS A 103 -1.98 -1.09 6.61
C LYS A 103 -0.99 -0.57 5.57
N SER A 104 -0.88 0.75 5.43
CA SER A 104 0.16 1.41 4.66
C SER A 104 1.15 2.11 5.59
N THR A 105 2.42 1.73 5.53
CA THR A 105 3.52 2.40 6.23
C THR A 105 4.42 3.05 5.19
N GLY A 106 4.53 4.37 5.19
CA GLY A 106 5.32 5.14 4.22
C GLY A 106 4.51 6.19 3.47
N VAL A 107 4.67 6.29 2.15
CA VAL A 107 4.09 7.39 1.35
C VAL A 107 3.19 6.85 0.25
N ASN A 108 1.95 7.33 0.20
CA ASN A 108 1.02 7.08 -0.92
C ASN A 108 0.78 8.39 -1.69
N LEU A 109 1.18 8.40 -2.97
CA LEU A 109 1.11 9.56 -3.86
C LEU A 109 0.13 9.28 -5.01
N GLY A 110 -0.82 10.16 -5.28
CA GLY A 110 -1.74 9.94 -6.40
C GLY A 110 -2.73 11.05 -6.70
N LEU A 111 -3.70 10.76 -7.57
CA LEU A 111 -4.90 11.61 -7.68
C LEU A 111 -5.89 11.28 -6.56
N ALA A 112 -6.08 10.00 -6.27
CA ALA A 112 -6.88 9.55 -5.16
C ALA A 112 -6.19 8.43 -4.38
N ASN A 113 -6.19 8.56 -3.06
CA ASN A 113 -5.77 7.53 -2.12
C ASN A 113 -7.01 7.02 -1.37
N ILE A 114 -7.35 5.75 -1.56
CA ILE A 114 -8.40 5.03 -0.84
C ILE A 114 -7.68 4.06 0.10
N THR A 115 -7.56 4.42 1.37
CA THR A 115 -6.71 3.69 2.32
C THR A 115 -7.49 3.26 3.57
N HIS A 116 -7.01 2.27 4.30
CA HIS A 116 -7.58 1.93 5.62
C HIS A 116 -6.78 2.59 6.75
N ASN A 117 -5.61 2.03 7.08
CA ASN A 117 -4.70 2.61 8.07
C ASN A 117 -3.41 3.11 7.40
N VAL A 118 -2.98 4.33 7.73
CA VAL A 118 -1.78 4.96 7.15
C VAL A 118 -0.85 5.47 8.24
N GLU A 119 0.25 4.75 8.42
CA GLU A 119 1.42 5.16 9.19
C GLU A 119 2.43 5.87 8.29
N GLY A 120 2.09 7.11 7.92
CA GLY A 120 2.93 7.95 7.07
C GLY A 120 2.13 9.04 6.38
N LEU A 121 2.42 9.28 5.10
CA LEU A 121 1.86 10.38 4.33
C LEU A 121 0.98 9.88 3.19
N ASN A 122 -0.28 10.30 3.18
CA ASN A 122 -1.14 10.28 2.01
C ASN A 122 -1.10 11.66 1.35
N TRP A 123 -0.59 11.75 0.13
CA TRP A 123 -0.65 12.97 -0.67
C TRP A 123 -1.39 12.69 -1.97
N SER A 124 -2.60 13.26 -2.09
CA SER A 124 -3.35 13.18 -3.34
C SER A 124 -4.34 14.33 -3.47
N ALA A 125 -5.04 14.46 -4.60
CA ALA A 125 -6.14 15.43 -4.68
C ALA A 125 -7.29 15.04 -3.72
N VAL A 126 -7.57 13.74 -3.60
CA VAL A 126 -8.61 13.18 -2.74
C VAL A 126 -8.07 12.03 -1.90
N ASN A 127 -7.96 12.24 -0.59
CA ASN A 127 -7.66 11.17 0.37
C ASN A 127 -8.98 10.71 1.02
N PHE A 128 -9.27 9.42 0.96
CA PHE A 128 -10.36 8.78 1.67
C PHE A 128 -9.80 7.64 2.52
N SER A 129 -10.01 7.71 3.83
CA SER A 129 -9.57 6.69 4.78
C SER A 129 -10.67 6.27 5.74
N ASP A 130 -10.98 4.99 5.82
CA ASP A 130 -11.97 4.47 6.79
C ASP A 130 -11.34 4.04 8.14
N GLY A 131 -10.01 4.08 8.25
CA GLY A 131 -9.25 3.86 9.48
C GLY A 131 -8.51 5.11 9.97
N GLN A 132 -7.29 4.91 10.51
CA GLN A 132 -6.46 5.96 11.09
C GLN A 132 -5.34 6.40 10.15
N THR A 133 -5.15 7.72 10.00
CA THR A 133 -4.06 8.30 9.20
C THR A 133 -3.14 9.19 10.04
N MET A 134 -1.84 9.18 9.73
CA MET A 134 -0.87 10.07 10.38
C MET A 134 -0.87 11.46 9.73
N ALA A 135 -0.76 11.53 8.41
CA ALA A 135 -0.82 12.79 7.67
C ALA A 135 -1.53 12.62 6.33
N ASP A 136 -2.59 13.40 6.12
CA ASP A 136 -3.28 13.50 4.83
C ASP A 136 -3.11 14.91 4.25
N VAL A 137 -2.57 15.01 3.05
CA VAL A 137 -2.41 16.27 2.30
C VAL A 137 -3.17 16.17 0.99
N GLY A 138 -4.10 17.09 0.73
CA GLY A 138 -4.89 17.07 -0.49
C GLY A 138 -5.90 18.19 -0.64
N LEU A 139 -6.66 18.22 -1.72
CA LEU A 139 -7.79 19.17 -1.82
C LEU A 139 -8.90 18.74 -0.85
N VAL A 140 -9.17 17.44 -0.82
CA VAL A 140 -10.16 16.83 0.06
C VAL A 140 -9.50 15.70 0.84
N SER A 141 -9.60 15.74 2.16
CA SER A 141 -9.13 14.68 3.05
C SER A 141 -10.27 14.24 3.96
N LEU A 142 -10.66 12.97 3.85
CA LEU A 142 -11.72 12.33 4.64
C LEU A 142 -11.12 11.16 5.38
N SER A 143 -11.22 11.14 6.71
CA SER A 143 -10.71 10.04 7.52
C SER A 143 -11.65 9.68 8.67
N ASN A 144 -11.50 8.49 9.26
CA ASN A 144 -12.21 8.14 10.49
C ASN A 144 -11.47 8.69 11.72
N LYS A 145 -10.14 8.58 11.71
CA LYS A 145 -9.24 9.19 12.67
C LYS A 145 -8.00 9.75 11.97
N SER A 146 -7.49 10.90 12.42
CA SER A 146 -6.28 11.49 11.84
C SER A 146 -5.46 12.26 12.86
N ASN A 147 -4.16 12.40 12.60
CA ASN A 147 -3.28 13.28 13.38
C ASN A 147 -3.11 14.64 12.69
N ILE A 148 -2.79 14.64 11.39
CA ILE A 148 -2.59 15.86 10.62
C ILE A 148 -3.41 15.79 9.33
N GLN A 149 -4.18 16.84 9.03
CA GLN A 149 -4.78 17.04 7.71
C GLN A 149 -4.47 18.42 7.17
N VAL A 150 -4.09 18.49 5.90
CA VAL A 150 -3.88 19.75 5.19
C VAL A 150 -4.65 19.73 3.88
N GLY A 151 -5.51 20.72 3.66
CA GLY A 151 -6.30 20.75 2.44
C GLY A 151 -7.31 21.86 2.30
N ILE A 152 -8.15 21.81 1.27
CA ILE A 152 -9.27 22.75 1.13
C ILE A 152 -10.40 22.33 2.07
N PHE A 153 -10.74 21.04 2.06
CA PHE A 153 -11.75 20.45 2.92
C PHE A 153 -11.18 19.24 3.66
N ASN A 154 -11.10 19.35 4.98
CA ASN A 154 -10.66 18.28 5.86
C ASN A 154 -11.84 17.82 6.73
N LYS A 155 -12.02 16.50 6.85
CA LYS A 155 -13.05 15.92 7.72
C LYS A 155 -12.54 14.64 8.36
N THR A 156 -12.67 14.58 9.69
CA THR A 156 -12.50 13.34 10.45
C THR A 156 -13.55 13.19 11.53
N LYS A 157 -13.76 11.99 12.07
CA LYS A 157 -14.51 11.86 13.32
C LYS A 157 -13.63 12.27 14.50
N ASN A 158 -12.38 11.81 14.53
CA ASN A 158 -11.43 12.12 15.58
C ASN A 158 -10.13 12.74 15.02
N ILE A 159 -9.77 13.93 15.49
CA ILE A 159 -8.47 14.56 15.26
C ILE A 159 -7.63 14.45 16.54
N ASP A 160 -6.38 13.97 16.42
CA ASP A 160 -5.42 13.89 17.54
C ASP A 160 -4.39 15.04 17.51
N GLY A 161 -4.23 15.71 16.36
CA GLY A 161 -3.32 16.83 16.18
C GLY A 161 -4.03 18.04 15.61
N VAL A 162 -3.75 18.37 14.35
CA VAL A 162 -4.21 19.62 13.72
C VAL A 162 -4.71 19.39 12.30
N GLN A 163 -5.76 20.11 11.93
CA GLN A 163 -6.23 20.27 10.56
C GLN A 163 -5.94 21.71 10.13
N ILE A 164 -5.44 21.89 8.91
CA ILE A 164 -5.20 23.20 8.31
C ILE A 164 -5.88 23.21 6.94
N GLY A 165 -6.80 24.15 6.74
CA GLY A 165 -7.58 24.20 5.51
C GLY A 165 -8.69 25.21 5.52
N LEU A 166 -9.32 25.45 4.36
CA LEU A 166 -10.43 26.41 4.28
C LEU A 166 -11.60 25.98 5.16
N ILE A 167 -11.90 24.67 5.20
CA ILE A 167 -12.94 24.08 6.04
C ILE A 167 -12.38 22.83 6.71
N ASN A 168 -12.40 22.79 8.04
CA ASN A 168 -11.87 21.67 8.83
C ASN A 168 -12.94 21.16 9.80
N CYS A 169 -13.40 19.92 9.63
CA CYS A 169 -14.45 19.33 10.44
C CYS A 169 -13.93 18.14 11.27
N ALA A 170 -14.21 18.16 12.58
CA ALA A 170 -13.93 17.06 13.50
C ALA A 170 -15.02 16.96 14.57
N ASP A 171 -15.53 15.76 14.85
CA ASP A 171 -16.54 15.58 15.90
C ASP A 171 -15.99 15.92 17.29
N ASN A 172 -14.69 15.65 17.52
CA ASN A 172 -13.94 16.03 18.71
C ASN A 172 -13.14 17.34 18.57
N GLY A 173 -13.36 18.12 17.50
CA GLY A 173 -12.64 19.36 17.26
C GLY A 173 -13.01 20.47 18.25
N PHE A 174 -12.16 21.51 18.33
CA PHE A 174 -12.43 22.75 19.06
C PHE A 174 -13.82 23.31 18.72
N PHE A 175 -14.17 23.26 17.43
CA PHE A 175 -15.54 23.26 16.93
C PHE A 175 -15.76 22.13 15.94
N LYS A 176 -17.03 21.72 15.76
CA LYS A 176 -17.41 20.68 14.78
C LYS A 176 -16.90 20.96 13.38
N CYS A 177 -16.93 22.21 12.95
CA CYS A 177 -16.26 22.71 11.76
C CYS A 177 -15.70 24.11 12.04
N PHE A 178 -14.43 24.36 11.68
CA PHE A 178 -13.78 25.66 11.87
C PHE A 178 -12.91 26.01 10.64
N PRO A 179 -12.88 27.28 10.22
CA PRO A 179 -12.06 27.69 9.09
C PRO A 179 -10.58 27.79 9.47
N ILE A 180 -9.70 27.67 8.48
CA ILE A 180 -8.24 27.83 8.54
C ILE A 180 -7.53 26.76 9.36
N VAL A 181 -7.92 26.53 10.61
CA VAL A 181 -7.29 25.57 11.52
C VAL A 181 -8.35 24.85 12.36
N ASN A 182 -8.14 23.60 12.77
CA ASN A 182 -8.95 22.94 13.81
C ASN A 182 -8.08 21.90 14.53
N PHE A 183 -8.37 21.60 15.79
CA PHE A 183 -7.59 20.69 16.63
C PHE A 183 -8.48 20.07 17.71
N ALA A 184 -8.00 19.04 18.40
CA ALA A 184 -8.78 18.34 19.43
C ALA A 184 -9.16 19.30 20.58
N LYS A 185 -10.39 19.16 21.11
CA LYS A 185 -10.83 19.88 22.31
C LYS A 185 -10.18 19.36 23.59
#